data_AF-W3WV83-F1
#
_entry.id   AF-W3WV83-F1
#
_cell.length_a   1.000
_cell.length_b   1.000
_cell.length_c   1.000
_cell.angle_alpha   90.00
_cell.angle_beta   90.00
_cell.angle_gamma   90.00
#
_symmetry.space_group_name_H-M   'P 1'
#
loop_
_entity.id
_entity.type
_entity.pdbx_description
1 polymer ?
#
loop_
_entity_poly.entity_id
_entity_poly.type
_entity_poly.pdbx_seq_one_letter_code
_entity_poly.pdbx_strand_id
1 'polypeptide(L)'
;MLSQIRLLQSSNQMPRSNIVTELRLGNPASWQGQNDDLMAKSVALCYSLRLSIHIYPDTDTRFFSTQSLRWDGNESISTVVSNAFPSNWNSSDIGVIEQKLTLEYLSSFYGFKIFFIDNLVDHLTIQRTADENWLLIYQHKIFLKNELRFGSLLPQSLVEEALDTLNLLLPYDDEKTAKFLRRQSMEDFHSLGPCNRSRKTDLSEYKYFQARIAHLCAVIKDEPPIGIQQLMPGWRGSNLREFLNFWIAVFVGVLTIFSIAFGITALVYAKWAYDVALLQYQLSLAQACSEPDAVKTLPGFC
;
A
#
# COMPACT_ATOMS: atom_id res chain seq x y z
N MET A 1 39.33 24.33 -0.53
CA MET A 1 38.08 23.59 -0.83
C MET A 1 38.33 22.08 -0.97
N LEU A 2 39.19 21.60 -1.89
CA LEU A 2 39.48 20.16 -2.04
C LEU A 2 40.06 19.49 -0.78
N SER A 3 40.89 20.19 0.01
CA SER A 3 41.41 19.69 1.29
C SER A 3 40.31 19.49 2.33
N GLN A 4 39.35 20.41 2.40
CA GLN A 4 38.20 20.34 3.33
C GLN A 4 37.25 19.20 2.96
N ILE A 5 37.02 18.98 1.66
CA ILE A 5 36.21 17.85 1.18
C ILE A 5 36.86 16.51 1.53
N ARG A 6 38.19 16.38 1.34
CA ARG A 6 38.92 15.17 1.75
C ARG A 6 38.87 14.94 3.25
N LEU A 7 38.98 16.00 4.05
CA LEU A 7 38.87 15.91 5.50
C LEU A 7 37.48 15.44 5.95
N LEU A 8 36.42 15.94 5.31
CA LEU A 8 35.05 15.45 5.55
C LEU A 8 34.86 13.99 5.11
N GLN A 9 35.53 13.56 4.03
CA GLN A 9 35.48 12.15 3.60
C GLN A 9 36.19 11.19 4.56
N SER A 10 37.28 11.63 5.21
CA SER A 10 38.06 10.79 6.12
C SER A 10 37.65 10.89 7.60
N SER A 11 36.77 11.82 7.97
CA SER A 11 36.43 12.13 9.37
C SER A 11 35.17 11.43 9.91
N ASN A 12 34.71 10.35 9.26
CA ASN A 12 33.44 9.69 9.59
C ASN A 12 33.39 9.09 11.01
N GLN A 13 34.56 8.79 11.57
CA GLN A 13 34.70 8.28 12.94
C GLN A 13 35.05 9.39 13.95
N MET A 14 35.31 10.62 13.47
CA MET A 14 35.63 11.73 14.35
C MET A 14 34.35 12.31 14.98
N PRO A 15 34.40 12.71 16.25
CA PRO A 15 33.36 13.53 16.86
C PRO A 15 33.14 14.83 16.08
N ARG A 16 31.90 15.30 16.02
CA ARG A 16 31.55 16.57 15.34
C ARG A 16 32.39 17.74 15.85
N SER A 17 32.63 17.82 17.16
CA SER A 17 33.47 18.86 17.79
C SER A 17 34.89 18.88 17.22
N ASN A 18 35.49 17.70 17.04
CA ASN A 18 36.83 17.57 16.46
C ASN A 18 36.83 17.97 14.97
N ILE A 19 35.79 17.63 14.21
CA ILE A 19 35.66 18.04 12.80
C ILE A 19 35.61 19.56 12.69
N VAL A 20 34.84 20.22 13.55
CA VAL A 20 34.75 21.69 13.57
C VAL A 20 36.09 22.33 13.91
N THR A 21 36.81 21.79 14.90
CA THR A 21 38.15 22.25 15.28
C THR A 21 39.17 22.08 14.14
N GLU A 22 39.18 20.91 13.49
CA GLU A 22 40.08 20.64 12.36
C GLU A 22 39.79 21.53 11.15
N LEU A 23 38.51 21.78 10.85
CA LEU A 23 38.12 22.69 9.76
C LEU A 23 38.56 24.14 10.04
N ARG A 24 38.53 24.56 11.31
CA ARG A 24 39.03 25.86 11.75
C ARG A 24 40.55 25.97 11.63
N LEU A 25 41.28 24.94 12.06
CA LEU A 25 42.75 24.90 11.97
C LEU A 25 43.24 24.81 10.52
N GLY A 26 42.52 24.10 9.65
CA GLY A 26 42.89 23.90 8.26
C GLY A 26 42.63 25.10 7.33
N ASN A 27 41.81 26.07 7.75
CA ASN A 27 41.61 27.31 7.00
C ASN A 27 41.18 28.49 7.92
N PRO A 28 42.10 29.02 8.73
CA PRO A 28 41.78 30.05 9.72
C PRO A 28 41.23 31.34 9.09
N ALA A 29 41.64 31.65 7.85
CA ALA A 29 41.21 32.87 7.15
C ALA A 29 39.73 32.84 6.72
N SER A 30 39.17 31.66 6.38
CA SER A 30 37.75 31.56 5.97
C SER A 30 36.78 31.47 7.14
N TRP A 31 37.28 31.06 8.31
CA TRP A 31 36.46 30.76 9.49
C TRP A 31 36.72 31.71 10.68
N GLN A 32 37.62 32.70 10.51
CA GLN A 32 37.91 33.69 11.52
C GLN A 32 36.66 34.53 11.84
N GLY A 33 36.25 34.54 13.11
CA GLY A 33 35.09 35.30 13.59
C GLY A 33 33.73 34.62 13.38
N GLN A 34 33.67 33.41 12.80
CA GLN A 34 32.41 32.67 12.73
C GLN A 34 32.09 31.93 14.03
N ASN A 35 30.82 31.99 14.43
CA ASN A 35 30.27 31.29 15.57
C ASN A 35 30.37 29.76 15.37
N ASP A 36 30.79 29.02 16.40
CA ASP A 36 30.86 27.56 16.44
C ASP A 36 29.55 26.90 16.00
N ASP A 37 28.41 27.53 16.32
CA ASP A 37 27.08 27.06 15.92
C ASP A 37 26.86 27.10 14.39
N LEU A 38 27.37 28.12 13.70
CA LEU A 38 27.25 28.22 12.24
C LEU A 38 28.13 27.18 11.55
N MET A 39 29.33 26.92 12.08
CA MET A 39 30.19 25.86 11.57
C MET A 39 29.56 24.48 11.79
N ALA A 40 28.99 24.24 12.97
CA ALA A 40 28.25 23.02 13.29
C ALA A 40 27.08 22.77 12.32
N LYS A 41 26.26 23.80 12.07
CA LYS A 41 25.14 23.74 11.12
C LYS A 41 25.62 23.46 9.69
N SER A 42 26.72 24.08 9.27
CA SER A 42 27.32 23.87 7.95
C SER A 42 27.82 22.44 7.78
N VAL A 43 28.51 21.89 8.80
CA VAL A 43 28.97 20.50 8.80
C VAL A 43 27.79 19.53 8.76
N ALA A 44 26.77 19.74 9.60
CA ALA A 44 25.55 18.93 9.61
C ALA A 44 24.82 18.96 8.25
N LEU A 45 24.74 20.13 7.60
CA LEU A 45 24.17 20.27 6.25
C LEU A 45 24.98 19.50 5.20
N CYS A 46 26.32 19.59 5.23
CA CYS A 46 27.17 18.83 4.32
C CYS A 46 26.96 17.31 4.45
N TYR A 47 26.90 16.80 5.68
CA TYR A 47 26.60 15.38 5.91
C TYR A 47 25.16 15.03 5.52
N SER A 48 24.21 15.94 5.74
CA SER A 48 22.82 15.72 5.34
C SER A 48 22.67 15.52 3.83
N LEU A 49 23.34 16.38 3.05
CA LEU A 49 23.36 16.29 1.59
C LEU A 49 24.14 15.05 1.11
N ARG A 50 25.26 14.72 1.76
CA ARG A 50 26.09 13.57 1.39
C ARG A 50 25.39 12.24 1.64
N LEU A 51 24.60 12.14 2.70
CA LEU A 51 23.92 10.93 3.15
C LEU A 51 22.46 10.85 2.67
N SER A 52 21.90 11.96 2.18
CA SER A 52 20.46 12.11 1.92
C SER A 52 19.61 11.83 3.17
N ILE A 53 20.08 12.35 4.32
CA ILE A 53 19.44 12.21 5.63
C ILE A 53 19.37 13.58 6.28
N HIS A 54 18.25 13.97 6.87
CA HIS A 54 18.19 15.23 7.60
C HIS A 54 18.91 15.12 8.95
N ILE A 55 20.06 15.79 9.08
CA ILE A 55 20.88 15.82 10.29
C ILE A 55 20.96 17.26 10.81
N TYR A 56 20.81 17.44 12.12
CA TYR A 56 20.91 18.75 12.76
C TYR A 56 21.78 18.69 14.02
N PRO A 57 22.50 19.78 14.34
CA PRO A 57 23.26 19.86 15.58
C PRO A 57 22.32 20.00 16.77
N ASP A 58 22.78 19.54 17.93
CA ASP A 58 22.04 19.56 19.21
C ASP A 58 21.45 20.95 19.58
N THR A 59 22.07 22.03 19.11
CA THR A 59 21.67 23.40 19.40
C THR A 59 20.37 23.85 18.72
N ASP A 60 19.79 23.05 17.81
CA ASP A 60 18.65 23.45 16.99
C ASP A 60 17.39 22.62 17.34
N THR A 61 16.45 23.21 18.10
CA THR A 61 15.16 22.59 18.44
C THR A 61 14.11 22.86 17.35
N ARG A 62 14.40 22.51 16.10
CA ARG A 62 13.39 22.65 15.03
C ARG A 62 12.46 21.46 15.00
N PHE A 63 11.16 21.76 14.94
CA PHE A 63 10.11 20.81 14.62
C PHE A 63 10.15 20.54 13.12
N PHE A 64 10.73 19.41 12.72
CA PHE A 64 10.54 18.89 11.38
C PHE A 64 9.38 17.89 11.40
N SER A 65 8.54 17.89 10.35
CA SER A 65 7.48 16.89 10.16
C SER A 65 8.02 15.50 9.81
N THR A 66 9.33 15.42 9.56
CA THR A 66 10.11 14.25 9.16
C THR A 66 11.09 13.87 10.28
N GLN A 67 11.47 12.59 10.37
CA GLN A 67 12.46 12.15 11.36
C GLN A 67 13.83 12.77 11.03
N SER A 68 14.19 13.77 11.81
CA SER A 68 15.51 14.40 11.78
C SER A 68 16.45 13.72 12.78
N LEU A 69 17.70 13.47 12.40
CA LEU A 69 18.72 12.91 13.28
C LEU A 69 19.46 14.01 14.03
N ARG A 70 19.41 13.95 15.35
CA ARG A 70 20.21 14.80 16.25
C ARG A 70 21.65 14.31 16.24
N TRP A 71 22.60 15.22 16.01
CA TRP A 71 24.04 14.93 16.08
C TRP A 71 24.71 15.66 17.24
N ASP A 72 25.00 14.91 18.32
CA ASP A 72 25.76 15.41 19.46
C ASP A 72 27.21 15.73 19.05
N GLY A 73 27.80 16.77 19.68
CA GLY A 73 29.20 17.15 19.52
C GLY A 73 30.19 16.03 19.78
N ASN A 74 29.85 15.12 20.69
CA ASN A 74 30.73 14.05 21.17
C ASN A 74 30.63 12.76 20.36
N GLU A 75 29.62 12.62 19.51
CA GLU A 75 29.37 11.41 18.73
C GLU A 75 29.95 11.52 17.31
N SER A 76 30.36 10.38 16.76
CA SER A 76 30.72 10.28 15.35
C SER A 76 29.46 10.15 14.49
N ILE A 77 29.53 10.61 13.24
CA ILE A 77 28.40 10.47 12.31
C ILE A 77 28.06 8.99 12.06
N SER A 78 29.06 8.11 12.07
CA SER A 78 28.86 6.67 11.90
C SER A 78 27.99 6.06 13.02
N THR A 79 28.16 6.55 14.25
CA THR A 79 27.37 6.16 15.42
C THR A 79 25.92 6.66 15.27
N VAL A 80 25.74 7.93 14.89
CA VAL A 80 24.42 8.52 14.66
C VAL A 80 23.64 7.76 13.59
N VAL A 81 24.28 7.42 12.46
CA VAL A 81 23.67 6.61 11.40
C VAL A 81 23.35 5.20 11.88
N SER A 82 24.26 4.55 12.61
CA SER A 82 24.03 3.19 13.11
C SER A 82 22.86 3.14 14.09
N ASN A 83 22.70 4.17 14.91
CA ASN A 83 21.58 4.30 15.85
C ASN A 83 20.24 4.56 15.13
N ALA A 84 20.28 5.27 14.01
CA ALA A 84 19.09 5.52 13.18
C ALA A 84 18.59 4.27 12.45
N PHE A 85 19.49 3.33 12.14
CA PHE A 85 19.19 2.09 11.43
C PHE A 85 19.61 0.87 12.26
N PRO A 86 18.85 0.53 13.32
CA PRO A 86 19.15 -0.64 14.14
C PRO A 86 19.01 -1.92 13.30
N SER A 87 20.04 -2.76 13.32
CA SER A 87 20.10 -4.04 12.57
C SER A 87 19.71 -5.26 13.40
N ASN A 88 19.39 -5.08 14.69
CA ASN A 88 19.23 -6.14 15.68
C ASN A 88 17.78 -6.62 15.83
N TRP A 89 17.04 -6.74 14.74
CA TRP A 89 15.71 -7.32 14.78
C TRP A 89 15.82 -8.84 14.92
N ASN A 90 15.32 -9.36 16.04
CA ASN A 90 15.26 -10.80 16.28
C ASN A 90 14.27 -11.40 15.27
N SER A 91 14.79 -12.25 14.39
CA SER A 91 14.12 -12.88 13.25
C SER A 91 13.11 -13.97 13.66
N SER A 92 12.24 -13.69 14.63
CA SER A 92 11.14 -14.60 15.00
C SER A 92 9.99 -14.56 14.01
N ASP A 93 9.83 -13.46 13.26
CA ASP A 93 8.85 -13.35 12.16
C ASP A 93 9.51 -13.65 10.81
N ILE A 94 9.73 -14.93 10.55
CA ILE A 94 10.12 -15.44 9.23
C ILE A 94 8.84 -15.48 8.38
N GLY A 95 8.54 -14.38 7.69
CA GLY A 95 7.37 -14.24 6.86
C GLY A 95 7.72 -14.12 5.38
N VAL A 96 7.00 -14.85 4.52
CA VAL A 96 7.03 -14.56 3.08
C VAL A 96 6.22 -13.29 2.84
N ILE A 97 6.85 -12.30 2.21
CA ILE A 97 6.20 -11.06 1.78
C ILE A 97 5.29 -11.40 0.60
N GLU A 98 4.05 -10.94 0.68
CA GLU A 98 3.10 -11.14 -0.40
C GLU A 98 3.59 -10.45 -1.68
N GLN A 99 3.61 -11.18 -2.79
CA GLN A 99 4.05 -10.64 -4.10
C GLN A 99 3.22 -9.43 -4.56
N LYS A 100 2.00 -9.29 -4.02
CA LYS A 100 1.08 -8.18 -4.29
C LYS A 100 1.45 -6.89 -3.54
N LEU A 101 2.40 -6.92 -2.61
CA LEU A 101 2.89 -5.73 -1.91
C LEU A 101 3.61 -4.82 -2.91
N THR A 102 2.87 -3.86 -3.47
CA THR A 102 3.35 -2.78 -4.34
C THR A 102 2.73 -1.46 -3.92
N LEU A 103 3.33 -0.33 -4.29
CA LEU A 103 2.76 0.99 -3.98
C LEU A 103 1.40 1.20 -4.65
N GLU A 104 1.23 0.70 -5.88
CA GLU A 104 -0.05 0.76 -6.58
C GLU A 104 -1.13 -0.03 -5.84
N TYR A 105 -0.79 -1.21 -5.32
CA TYR A 105 -1.71 -2.03 -4.56
C TYR A 105 -2.09 -1.37 -3.23
N LEU A 106 -1.11 -0.85 -2.49
CA LEU A 106 -1.37 -0.12 -1.23
C LEU A 106 -2.22 1.12 -1.44
N SER A 107 -1.96 1.88 -2.50
CA SER A 107 -2.73 3.09 -2.81
C SER A 107 -4.15 2.77 -3.26
N SER A 108 -4.31 1.77 -4.13
CA SER A 108 -5.61 1.44 -4.73
C SER A 108 -6.52 0.62 -3.81
N PHE A 109 -5.93 -0.26 -2.98
CA PHE A 109 -6.69 -1.16 -2.11
C PHE A 109 -6.79 -0.67 -0.67
N TYR A 110 -5.75 -0.05 -0.13
CA TYR A 110 -5.72 0.36 1.29
C TYR A 110 -5.78 1.88 1.45
N GLY A 111 -5.97 2.63 0.36
CA GLY A 111 -6.11 4.09 0.38
C GLY A 111 -4.88 4.83 0.86
N PHE A 112 -3.69 4.22 0.82
CA PHE A 112 -2.46 4.91 1.17
C PHE A 112 -2.18 6.03 0.17
N LYS A 113 -1.91 7.21 0.71
CA LYS A 113 -1.34 8.31 -0.03
C LYS A 113 0.18 8.21 0.02
N ILE A 114 0.79 8.06 -1.15
CA ILE A 114 2.24 7.88 -1.27
C ILE A 114 2.90 9.24 -1.35
N PHE A 115 3.84 9.51 -0.43
CA PHE A 115 4.67 10.71 -0.47
C PHE A 115 6.11 10.34 -0.77
N PHE A 116 6.64 10.88 -1.86
CA PHE A 116 8.04 10.76 -2.22
C PHE A 116 8.86 11.79 -1.44
N ILE A 117 9.92 11.33 -0.77
CA ILE A 117 10.74 12.13 0.15
C ILE A 117 12.24 11.96 -0.12
N ASP A 118 13.01 12.94 0.36
CA ASP A 118 14.47 13.01 0.19
C ASP A 118 15.24 12.46 1.39
N ASN A 119 14.54 12.09 2.46
CA ASN A 119 15.12 11.60 3.70
C ASN A 119 15.08 10.07 3.74
N LEU A 120 16.25 9.43 3.72
CA LEU A 120 16.33 7.97 3.75
C LEU A 120 15.82 7.39 5.10
N VAL A 121 15.99 8.13 6.20
CA VAL A 121 15.56 7.68 7.54
C VAL A 121 14.06 7.49 7.63
N ASP A 122 13.27 8.24 6.86
CA ASP A 122 11.81 8.15 6.85
C ASP A 122 11.27 7.12 5.85
N HIS A 123 12.15 6.43 5.12
CA HIS A 123 11.71 5.47 4.12
C HIS A 123 10.89 4.32 4.71
N LEU A 124 9.70 4.05 4.17
CA LEU A 124 8.72 3.07 4.66
C LEU A 124 8.05 3.43 5.98
N THR A 125 8.17 4.68 6.43
CA THR A 125 7.42 5.13 7.61
C THR A 125 5.96 5.37 7.22
N ILE A 126 5.06 4.81 8.03
CA ILE A 126 3.61 5.06 7.93
C ILE A 126 3.26 6.20 8.89
N GLN A 127 2.68 7.27 8.39
CA GLN A 127 2.09 8.33 9.20
C GLN A 127 0.57 8.24 9.09
N ARG A 128 -0.12 7.98 10.21
CA ARG A 128 -1.58 7.94 10.27
C ARG A 128 -2.10 9.27 10.84
N THR A 129 -2.95 9.94 10.10
CA THR A 129 -3.76 11.08 10.55
C THR A 129 -5.22 10.63 10.69
N ALA A 130 -6.07 11.43 11.34
CA ALA A 130 -7.49 11.09 11.56
C ALA A 130 -8.23 10.66 10.27
N ASP A 131 -7.87 11.26 9.13
CA ASP A 131 -8.56 11.03 7.86
C ASP A 131 -7.71 10.29 6.81
N GLU A 132 -6.38 10.20 7.00
CA GLU A 132 -5.46 9.83 5.91
C GLU A 132 -4.26 8.99 6.39
N ASN A 133 -3.93 7.96 5.60
CA ASN A 133 -2.77 7.12 5.80
C ASN A 133 -1.68 7.48 4.77
N TRP A 134 -0.56 7.98 5.25
CA TRP A 134 0.58 8.38 4.42
C TRP A 134 1.67 7.32 4.48
N LEU A 135 2.22 6.95 3.33
CA LEU A 135 3.40 6.11 3.22
C LEU A 135 4.54 6.92 2.60
N LEU A 136 5.62 7.08 3.35
CA LEU A 136 6.80 7.84 2.94
C LEU A 136 7.78 6.95 2.17
N ILE A 137 8.13 7.33 0.95
CA ILE A 137 9.01 6.56 0.06
C ILE A 137 10.19 7.41 -0.37
N TYR A 138 11.40 6.87 -0.20
CA TYR A 138 12.62 7.54 -0.63
C TYR A 138 12.72 7.58 -2.16
N GLN A 139 12.90 8.77 -2.73
CA GLN A 139 12.76 8.95 -4.18
C GLN A 139 14.05 8.78 -4.97
N HIS A 140 15.21 9.05 -4.38
CA HIS A 140 16.47 9.16 -5.13
C HIS A 140 17.15 7.80 -5.35
N LYS A 141 16.56 6.95 -6.19
CA LYS A 141 17.18 5.66 -6.59
C LYS A 141 18.58 5.83 -7.18
N ILE A 142 18.81 6.92 -7.92
CA ILE A 142 20.11 7.24 -8.52
C ILE A 142 21.19 7.49 -7.47
N PHE A 143 20.82 8.10 -6.32
CA PHE A 143 21.74 8.34 -5.21
C PHE A 143 22.24 7.01 -4.65
N LEU A 144 21.33 6.09 -4.30
CA LEU A 144 21.69 4.77 -3.77
C LEU A 144 22.58 3.97 -4.74
N LYS A 145 22.28 4.03 -6.05
CA LYS A 145 23.10 3.39 -7.08
C LYS A 145 24.51 3.96 -7.14
N ASN A 146 24.65 5.28 -7.00
CA ASN A 146 25.96 5.94 -6.99
C ASN A 146 26.73 5.62 -5.70
N GLU A 147 26.06 5.54 -4.56
CA GLU A 147 26.67 5.15 -3.29
C GLU A 147 27.29 3.75 -3.35
N LEU A 148 26.63 2.79 -4.01
CA LEU A 148 27.21 1.46 -4.22
C LEU A 148 28.41 1.45 -5.18
N ARG A 149 28.47 2.38 -6.15
CA ARG A 149 29.53 2.42 -7.15
C ARG A 149 30.78 3.16 -6.69
N PHE A 150 30.60 4.27 -5.98
CA PHE A 150 31.69 5.19 -5.64
C PHE A 150 32.10 5.14 -4.18
N GLY A 151 31.43 4.30 -3.38
CA GLY A 151 31.68 4.16 -1.95
C GLY A 151 30.81 5.12 -1.14
N SER A 152 30.22 4.59 -0.08
CA SER A 152 29.28 5.30 0.78
C SER A 152 29.83 5.50 2.18
N LEU A 153 29.32 6.54 2.83
CA LEU A 153 29.40 6.72 4.27
C LEU A 153 28.36 5.87 5.01
N LEU A 154 27.30 5.44 4.30
CA LEU A 154 26.32 4.51 4.81
C LEU A 154 26.88 3.08 4.76
N PRO A 155 26.50 2.20 5.69
CA PRO A 155 26.79 0.78 5.57
C PRO A 155 26.30 0.25 4.21
N GLN A 156 27.16 -0.45 3.48
CA GLN A 156 26.81 -0.96 2.15
C GLN A 156 25.54 -1.83 2.18
N SER A 157 25.40 -2.66 3.22
CA SER A 157 24.22 -3.49 3.46
C SER A 157 22.93 -2.65 3.56
N LEU A 158 22.98 -1.46 4.15
CA LEU A 158 21.82 -0.56 4.26
C LEU A 158 21.41 0.00 2.91
N VAL A 159 22.38 0.44 2.11
CA VAL A 159 22.12 0.99 0.76
C VAL A 159 21.57 -0.08 -0.17
N GLU A 160 22.14 -1.28 -0.10
CA GLU A 160 21.65 -2.44 -0.83
C GLU A 160 20.22 -2.81 -0.45
N GLU A 161 19.92 -2.83 0.84
CA GLU A 161 18.58 -3.12 1.34
C GLU A 161 17.57 -2.04 0.94
N ALA A 162 17.94 -0.75 1.00
CA ALA A 162 17.10 0.34 0.54
C ALA A 162 16.78 0.26 -0.97
N LEU A 163 17.69 -0.27 -1.78
CA LEU A 163 17.39 -0.57 -3.19
C LEU A 163 16.45 -1.77 -3.32
N ASP A 164 16.63 -2.79 -2.49
CA ASP A 164 15.77 -3.97 -2.48
C ASP A 164 14.34 -3.64 -2.04
N THR A 165 14.15 -2.72 -1.09
CA THR A 165 12.81 -2.24 -0.68
C THR A 165 12.11 -1.47 -1.79
N LEU A 166 12.86 -0.64 -2.52
CA LEU A 166 12.33 0.06 -3.69
C LEU A 166 11.93 -0.91 -4.80
N ASN A 167 12.76 -1.91 -5.10
CA ASN A 167 12.41 -2.94 -6.10
C ASN A 167 11.27 -3.86 -5.63
N LEU A 168 11.10 -4.06 -4.31
CA LEU A 168 9.98 -4.79 -3.74
C LEU A 168 8.65 -4.07 -3.99
N LEU A 169 8.61 -2.76 -3.73
CA LEU A 169 7.41 -1.93 -3.79
C LEU A 169 7.09 -1.37 -5.18
N LEU A 170 8.12 -1.19 -6.00
CA LEU A 170 8.05 -0.69 -7.37
C LEU A 170 8.75 -1.70 -8.31
N PRO A 171 8.14 -2.88 -8.54
CA PRO A 171 8.70 -3.88 -9.44
C PRO A 171 8.76 -3.35 -10.88
N TYR A 172 9.92 -3.51 -11.52
CA TYR A 172 10.18 -3.00 -12.87
C TYR A 172 9.29 -3.64 -13.94
N ASP A 173 9.02 -4.95 -13.81
CA ASP A 173 8.26 -5.73 -14.79
C ASP A 173 6.73 -5.63 -14.61
N ASP A 174 6.25 -4.81 -13.67
CA ASP A 174 4.82 -4.66 -13.40
C ASP A 174 4.21 -3.44 -14.11
N GLU A 175 3.28 -3.70 -15.03
CA GLU A 175 2.59 -2.67 -15.80
C GLU A 175 1.76 -1.73 -14.91
N LYS A 176 1.20 -2.23 -13.80
CA LYS A 176 0.41 -1.40 -12.87
C LYS A 176 1.28 -0.40 -12.16
N THR A 177 2.41 -0.85 -11.65
CA THR A 177 3.45 0.00 -11.08
C THR A 177 3.94 1.04 -12.08
N ALA A 178 4.19 0.66 -13.33
CA ALA A 178 4.57 1.61 -14.37
C ALA A 178 3.51 2.69 -14.57
N LYS A 179 2.23 2.32 -14.71
CA LYS A 179 1.11 3.28 -14.81
C LYS A 179 0.98 4.18 -13.59
N PHE A 180 1.18 3.63 -12.39
CA PHE A 180 1.17 4.38 -11.14
C PHE A 180 2.27 5.46 -11.15
N LEU A 181 3.49 5.10 -11.51
CA LEU A 181 4.61 6.06 -11.59
C LEU A 181 4.36 7.17 -12.62
N ARG A 182 3.75 6.86 -13.78
CA ARG A 182 3.36 7.89 -14.76
C ARG A 182 2.37 8.90 -14.19
N ARG A 183 1.38 8.45 -13.42
CA ARG A 183 0.42 9.35 -12.73
C ARG A 183 1.09 10.25 -11.70
N GLN A 184 2.20 9.80 -11.12
CA GLN A 184 3.00 10.53 -10.15
C GLN A 184 4.12 11.36 -10.79
N SER A 185 4.19 11.45 -12.13
CA SER A 185 5.27 12.12 -12.88
C SER A 185 6.68 11.59 -12.57
N MET A 186 6.79 10.30 -12.23
CA MET A 186 8.03 9.62 -11.81
C MET A 186 8.46 8.53 -12.80
N GLU A 187 8.26 8.77 -14.10
CA GLU A 187 8.56 7.78 -15.17
C GLU A 187 10.04 7.37 -15.19
N ASP A 188 10.93 8.32 -14.87
CA ASP A 188 12.37 8.12 -14.84
C ASP A 188 12.82 7.12 -13.76
N PHE A 189 11.98 6.81 -12.76
CA PHE A 189 12.33 5.84 -11.73
C PHE A 189 12.60 4.44 -12.31
N HIS A 190 11.82 4.02 -13.32
CA HIS A 190 12.03 2.76 -14.03
C HIS A 190 13.18 2.83 -15.03
N SER A 191 13.58 4.01 -15.51
CA SER A 191 14.69 4.15 -16.47
C SER A 191 16.03 3.61 -15.92
N LEU A 192 16.18 3.61 -14.59
CA LEU A 192 17.37 3.10 -13.90
C LEU A 192 17.40 1.56 -13.82
N GLY A 193 16.30 0.89 -14.17
CA GLY A 193 16.12 -0.55 -14.09
C GLY A 193 16.14 -1.10 -12.65
N PRO A 194 16.24 -2.42 -12.47
CA PRO A 194 16.34 -3.05 -11.15
C PRO A 194 17.72 -2.86 -10.47
N CYS A 195 18.65 -2.13 -11.11
CA CYS A 195 20.01 -1.94 -10.61
C CYS A 195 20.79 -3.26 -10.38
N ASN A 196 20.55 -4.28 -11.23
CA ASN A 196 21.11 -5.64 -11.13
C ASN A 196 20.70 -6.40 -9.85
N ARG A 197 19.60 -6.02 -9.22
CA ARG A 197 19.09 -6.69 -8.01
C ARG A 197 17.71 -7.27 -8.27
N SER A 198 17.53 -8.55 -7.98
CA SER A 198 16.23 -9.22 -8.10
C SER A 198 15.29 -8.79 -6.98
N ARG A 199 13.99 -8.90 -7.23
CA ARG A 199 12.97 -8.69 -6.20
C ARG A 199 13.08 -9.77 -5.13
N LYS A 200 13.37 -9.38 -3.90
CA LYS A 200 13.41 -10.27 -2.74
C LYS A 200 12.04 -10.29 -2.07
N THR A 201 11.53 -11.47 -1.78
CA THR A 201 10.21 -11.64 -1.16
C THR A 201 10.28 -12.32 0.20
N ASP A 202 11.47 -12.68 0.66
CA ASP A 202 11.66 -13.15 2.02
C ASP A 202 11.95 -11.95 2.93
N LEU A 203 11.14 -11.81 3.99
CA LEU A 203 11.33 -10.77 4.99
C LEU A 203 12.66 -10.92 5.73
N SER A 204 13.21 -12.13 5.83
CA SER A 204 14.49 -12.41 6.51
C SER A 204 15.70 -11.78 5.82
N GLU A 205 15.58 -11.43 4.54
CA GLU A 205 16.65 -10.80 3.77
C GLU A 205 16.81 -9.29 4.07
N TYR A 206 15.84 -8.71 4.77
CA TYR A 206 15.82 -7.31 5.19
C TYR A 206 16.22 -7.22 6.66
N LYS A 207 17.27 -6.46 6.98
CA LYS A 207 17.81 -6.29 8.34
C LYS A 207 17.48 -4.93 8.95
N TYR A 208 17.51 -3.88 8.14
CA TYR A 208 17.32 -2.50 8.59
C TYR A 208 15.86 -2.05 8.48
N PHE A 209 15.17 -2.46 7.41
CA PHE A 209 13.80 -2.09 7.08
C PHE A 209 12.79 -3.19 7.42
N GLN A 210 13.24 -4.31 7.98
CA GLN A 210 12.40 -5.48 8.31
C GLN A 210 11.11 -5.10 9.05
N ALA A 211 11.23 -4.34 10.15
CA ALA A 211 10.08 -3.97 10.96
C ALA A 211 9.07 -3.10 10.21
N ARG A 212 9.54 -2.23 9.32
CA ARG A 212 8.68 -1.34 8.52
C ARG A 212 7.94 -2.13 7.43
N ILE A 213 8.62 -3.07 6.79
CA ILE A 213 8.02 -3.99 5.81
C ILE A 213 7.04 -4.94 6.49
N ALA A 214 7.40 -5.46 7.67
CA ALA A 214 6.52 -6.30 8.48
C ALA A 214 5.24 -5.57 8.86
N HIS A 215 5.34 -4.30 9.26
CA HIS A 215 4.19 -3.45 9.55
C HIS A 215 3.30 -3.24 8.30
N LEU A 216 3.89 -3.00 7.12
CA LEU A 216 3.14 -2.95 5.86
C LEU A 216 2.45 -4.29 5.53
N CYS A 217 3.12 -5.41 5.77
CA CYS A 217 2.53 -6.74 5.58
C CYS A 217 1.39 -7.00 6.57
N ALA A 218 1.54 -6.58 7.82
CA ALA A 218 0.49 -6.67 8.84
C ALA A 218 -0.75 -5.86 8.42
N VAL A 219 -0.57 -4.65 7.87
CA VAL A 219 -1.69 -3.86 7.32
C VAL A 219 -2.45 -4.62 6.24
N ILE A 220 -1.74 -5.27 5.30
CA ILE A 220 -2.39 -6.06 4.24
C ILE A 220 -3.16 -7.27 4.81
N LYS A 221 -2.63 -7.90 5.86
CA LYS A 221 -3.24 -9.08 6.47
C LYS A 221 -4.42 -8.76 7.37
N ASP A 222 -4.32 -7.68 8.14
CA ASP A 222 -5.23 -7.38 9.24
C ASP A 222 -6.30 -6.36 8.87
N GLU A 223 -6.02 -5.41 7.97
CA GLU A 223 -6.94 -4.32 7.62
C GLU A 223 -7.76 -4.62 6.36
N PRO A 224 -9.06 -4.27 6.32
CA PRO A 224 -9.84 -4.34 5.09
C PRO A 224 -9.42 -3.32 4.03
N PRO A 225 -9.47 -3.69 2.73
CA PRO A 225 -9.32 -2.77 1.64
C PRO A 225 -10.48 -1.78 1.73
N ILE A 226 -10.35 -0.67 1.04
CA ILE A 226 -11.30 0.42 1.13
C ILE A 226 -12.25 0.38 -0.08
N GLY A 227 -13.53 0.69 0.15
CA GLY A 227 -14.53 0.87 -0.89
C GLY A 227 -15.10 -0.42 -1.47
N ILE A 228 -15.41 -0.41 -2.77
CA ILE A 228 -16.08 -1.52 -3.49
C ILE A 228 -15.23 -2.80 -3.47
N GLN A 229 -13.92 -2.66 -3.24
CA GLN A 229 -13.00 -3.80 -3.17
C GLN A 229 -13.19 -4.65 -1.91
N GLN A 230 -13.85 -4.13 -0.87
CA GLN A 230 -14.31 -4.94 0.28
C GLN A 230 -15.31 -6.03 -0.15
N LEU A 231 -16.02 -5.79 -1.24
CA LEU A 231 -17.00 -6.71 -1.81
C LEU A 231 -16.35 -7.70 -2.78
N MET A 232 -15.06 -7.59 -3.07
CA MET A 232 -14.39 -8.53 -3.95
C MET A 232 -14.19 -9.89 -3.26
N PRO A 233 -14.66 -10.99 -3.88
CA PRO A 233 -14.43 -12.33 -3.36
C PRO A 233 -12.94 -12.66 -3.37
N GLY A 234 -12.41 -13.01 -2.19
CA GLY A 234 -11.02 -13.48 -2.02
C GLY A 234 -10.09 -12.55 -1.26
N TRP A 235 -10.51 -11.34 -0.84
CA TRP A 235 -9.64 -10.48 -0.05
C TRP A 235 -9.37 -11.04 1.37
N ARG A 236 -10.38 -11.58 2.06
CA ARG A 236 -10.21 -12.12 3.43
C ARG A 236 -9.87 -13.62 3.47
N GLY A 237 -9.55 -14.24 2.33
CA GLY A 237 -9.53 -15.71 2.24
C GLY A 237 -10.89 -16.36 2.52
N SER A 238 -11.98 -15.57 2.53
CA SER A 238 -13.33 -16.11 2.63
C SER A 238 -13.57 -17.00 1.43
N ASN A 239 -13.88 -18.25 1.74
CA ASN A 239 -14.06 -19.32 0.77
C ASN A 239 -14.95 -18.80 -0.37
N LEU A 240 -14.55 -19.02 -1.62
CA LEU A 240 -15.40 -18.77 -2.81
C LEU A 240 -16.83 -19.29 -2.59
N ARG A 241 -16.95 -20.35 -1.77
CA ARG A 241 -18.18 -20.95 -1.26
C ARG A 241 -19.10 -20.00 -0.48
N GLU A 242 -18.60 -19.14 0.39
CA GLU A 242 -19.42 -18.17 1.15
C GLU A 242 -19.98 -17.08 0.24
N PHE A 243 -19.17 -16.59 -0.70
CA PHE A 243 -19.62 -15.66 -1.72
C PHE A 243 -20.66 -16.31 -2.65
N LEU A 244 -20.42 -17.55 -3.09
CA LEU A 244 -21.39 -18.32 -3.87
C LEU A 244 -22.68 -18.54 -3.09
N ASN A 245 -22.60 -18.89 -1.80
CA ASN A 245 -23.79 -19.08 -0.96
C ASN A 245 -24.60 -17.79 -0.83
N PHE A 246 -23.95 -16.64 -0.69
CA PHE A 246 -24.62 -15.34 -0.67
C PHE A 246 -25.38 -15.09 -1.98
N TRP A 247 -24.74 -15.28 -3.13
CA TRP A 247 -25.40 -15.09 -4.42
C TRP A 247 -26.49 -16.13 -4.69
N ILE A 248 -26.28 -17.39 -4.29
CA ILE A 248 -27.31 -18.44 -4.35
C ILE A 248 -28.55 -18.02 -3.55
N ALA A 249 -28.37 -17.51 -2.33
CA ALA A 249 -29.49 -17.03 -1.52
C ALA A 249 -30.24 -15.87 -2.20
N VAL A 250 -29.51 -14.94 -2.82
CA VAL A 250 -30.11 -13.85 -3.60
C VAL A 250 -30.90 -14.39 -4.79
N PHE A 251 -30.34 -15.30 -5.59
CA PHE A 251 -31.02 -15.92 -6.73
C PHE A 251 -32.26 -16.71 -6.30
N VAL A 252 -32.17 -17.49 -5.21
CA VAL A 252 -33.31 -18.22 -4.64
C VAL A 252 -34.39 -17.24 -4.19
N GLY A 253 -34.05 -16.14 -3.52
CA GLY A 253 -35.00 -15.11 -3.12
C GLY A 253 -35.74 -14.50 -4.32
N VAL A 254 -35.01 -14.13 -5.37
CA VAL A 254 -35.57 -13.57 -6.61
C VAL A 254 -36.48 -14.58 -7.31
N LEU A 255 -36.03 -15.83 -7.49
CA LEU A 255 -36.83 -16.90 -8.09
C LEU A 255 -38.10 -17.20 -7.28
N THR A 256 -38.04 -17.09 -5.96
CA THR A 256 -39.20 -17.27 -5.08
C THR A 256 -40.25 -16.19 -5.34
N ILE A 257 -39.83 -14.92 -5.46
CA ILE A 257 -40.74 -13.81 -5.79
C ILE A 257 -41.41 -14.03 -7.15
N PHE A 258 -40.64 -14.42 -8.17
CA PHE A 258 -41.20 -14.75 -9.48
C PHE A 258 -42.17 -15.93 -9.43
N SER A 259 -41.83 -16.99 -8.70
CA SER A 259 -42.67 -18.18 -8.56
C SER A 259 -44.01 -17.85 -7.91
N ILE A 260 -44.01 -16.98 -6.89
CA ILE A 260 -45.24 -16.49 -6.26
C ILE A 260 -46.08 -15.72 -7.28
N ALA A 261 -45.47 -14.81 -8.04
CA ALA A 261 -46.19 -14.04 -9.07
C ALA A 261 -46.81 -14.95 -10.15
N PHE A 262 -46.07 -15.94 -10.65
CA PHE A 262 -46.60 -16.93 -11.60
C PHE A 262 -47.68 -17.82 -11.00
N GLY A 263 -47.58 -18.17 -9.72
CA GLY A 263 -48.63 -18.92 -9.02
C GLY A 263 -49.94 -18.13 -8.94
N ILE A 264 -49.86 -16.82 -8.65
CA ILE A 264 -51.03 -15.94 -8.61
C ILE A 264 -51.66 -15.82 -10.00
N THR A 265 -50.86 -15.60 -11.05
CA THR A 265 -51.41 -15.48 -12.41
C THR A 265 -52.07 -16.78 -12.86
N ALA A 266 -51.47 -17.93 -12.57
CA ALA A 266 -52.06 -19.24 -12.88
C ALA A 266 -53.41 -19.46 -12.18
N LEU A 267 -53.54 -19.06 -10.91
CA LEU A 267 -54.82 -19.13 -10.18
C LEU A 267 -55.91 -18.26 -10.83
N VAL A 268 -55.56 -17.04 -11.25
CA VAL A 268 -56.50 -16.14 -11.93
C VAL A 268 -56.95 -16.75 -13.26
N TYR A 269 -56.01 -17.27 -14.06
CA TYR A 269 -56.35 -17.95 -15.32
C TYR A 269 -57.20 -19.19 -15.12
N ALA A 270 -56.91 -20.00 -14.08
CA ALA A 270 -57.71 -21.17 -13.75
C ALA A 270 -59.14 -20.80 -13.36
N LYS A 271 -59.33 -19.72 -12.58
CA LYS A 271 -60.65 -19.22 -12.23
C LYS A 271 -61.43 -18.75 -13.47
N TRP A 272 -60.77 -18.01 -14.36
CA TRP A 272 -61.39 -17.56 -15.59
C TRP A 272 -61.79 -18.71 -16.51
N ALA A 273 -60.92 -19.71 -16.67
CA ALA A 273 -61.21 -20.93 -17.44
C ALA A 273 -62.38 -21.73 -16.84
N TYR A 274 -62.44 -21.83 -15.51
CA TYR A 274 -63.55 -22.49 -14.80
C TYR A 274 -64.89 -21.78 -15.07
N ASP A 275 -64.92 -20.45 -15.00
CA ASP A 275 -66.13 -19.68 -15.26
C ASP A 275 -66.62 -19.84 -16.70
N VAL A 276 -65.69 -19.85 -17.67
CA VAL A 276 -66.00 -20.11 -19.09
C VAL A 276 -66.54 -21.54 -19.26
N ALA A 277 -65.93 -22.53 -18.62
CA ALA A 277 -66.40 -23.93 -18.70
C ALA A 277 -67.80 -24.09 -18.10
N LEU A 278 -68.11 -23.40 -17.00
CA LEU A 278 -69.45 -23.42 -16.39
C LEU A 278 -70.51 -22.83 -17.32
N LEU A 279 -70.20 -21.70 -17.98
CA LEU A 279 -71.10 -21.09 -18.97
C LEU A 279 -71.31 -21.99 -20.18
N GLN A 280 -70.24 -22.62 -20.69
CA GLN A 280 -70.32 -23.60 -21.78
C GLN A 280 -71.20 -24.80 -21.40
N TYR A 281 -71.04 -25.33 -20.17
CA TYR A 281 -71.86 -26.41 -19.65
C TYR A 281 -73.35 -26.01 -19.62
N GLN A 282 -73.69 -24.84 -19.08
CA GLN A 282 -75.07 -24.35 -19.03
C GLN A 282 -75.68 -24.16 -20.43
N LEU A 283 -74.95 -23.59 -21.38
CA LEU A 283 -75.42 -23.44 -22.75
C LEU A 283 -75.64 -24.79 -23.44
N SER A 284 -74.74 -25.74 -23.24
CA SER A 284 -74.88 -27.10 -23.80
C SER A 284 -76.09 -27.83 -23.23
N LEU A 285 -76.36 -27.67 -21.92
CA LEU A 285 -77.51 -28.24 -21.25
C LEU A 285 -78.82 -27.58 -21.72
N ALA A 286 -78.85 -26.25 -21.83
CA ALA A 286 -80.01 -25.54 -22.37
C ALA A 286 -80.32 -25.96 -23.83
N GLN A 287 -79.29 -26.14 -24.66
CA GLN A 287 -79.45 -26.65 -26.02
C GLN A 287 -80.01 -28.07 -26.04
N ALA A 288 -79.47 -28.96 -25.20
CA ALA A 288 -79.97 -30.33 -25.08
C ALA A 288 -81.44 -30.38 -24.59
N CYS A 289 -81.82 -29.55 -23.63
CA CYS A 289 -83.19 -29.49 -23.11
C CYS A 289 -84.20 -28.79 -24.04
N SER A 290 -83.75 -28.13 -25.11
CA SER A 290 -84.64 -27.51 -26.10
C SER A 290 -85.28 -28.51 -27.07
N GLU A 291 -84.77 -29.75 -27.12
CA GLU A 291 -85.29 -30.81 -27.98
C GLU A 291 -86.57 -31.42 -27.39
N PRO A 292 -87.66 -31.60 -28.16
CA PRO A 292 -89.00 -31.89 -27.62
C PRO A 292 -89.14 -33.23 -26.88
N ASP A 293 -88.23 -34.19 -27.09
CA ASP A 293 -88.19 -35.46 -26.37
C ASP A 293 -87.13 -35.51 -25.24
N ALA A 294 -86.39 -34.42 -24.99
CA ALA A 294 -85.27 -34.38 -24.05
C ALA A 294 -85.65 -34.70 -22.60
N VAL A 295 -86.88 -34.36 -22.19
CA VAL A 295 -87.41 -34.65 -20.83
C VAL A 295 -87.49 -36.15 -20.55
N LYS A 296 -87.61 -36.99 -21.59
CA LYS A 296 -87.64 -38.46 -21.44
C LYS A 296 -86.24 -39.07 -21.39
N THR A 297 -85.25 -38.44 -22.04
CA THR A 297 -83.89 -39.00 -22.20
C THR A 297 -82.91 -38.53 -21.13
N LEU A 298 -83.09 -37.35 -20.55
CA LEU A 298 -82.21 -36.74 -19.53
C LEU A 298 -82.98 -36.34 -18.26
N PRO A 299 -83.65 -37.28 -17.57
CA PRO A 299 -84.48 -36.96 -16.41
C PRO A 299 -83.64 -36.38 -15.26
N GLY A 300 -83.96 -35.16 -14.82
CA GLY A 300 -83.31 -34.48 -13.69
C GLY A 300 -82.20 -33.51 -14.07
N PHE A 301 -81.84 -33.43 -15.36
CA PHE A 301 -80.97 -32.39 -15.93
C PHE A 301 -81.78 -31.39 -16.76
N CYS A 302 -82.83 -31.90 -17.42
CA CYS A 302 -84.02 -31.20 -17.85
C CYS A 302 -85.18 -31.63 -16.91
#